data_AF-A0A370C995-F1
#
_entry.id   AF-A0A370C995-F1
#
_cell.length_a   1.000
_cell.length_b   1.000
_cell.length_c   1.000
_cell.angle_alpha   90.00
_cell.angle_beta   90.00
_cell.angle_gamma   90.00
#
_symmetry.space_group_name_H-M   'P 1'
#
loop_
_entity.id
_entity.type
_entity.pdbx_description
1 polymer ?
#
loop_
_entity_poly.entity_id
_entity_poly.type
_entity_poly.pdbx_seq_one_letter_code
_entity_poly.pdbx_strand_id
1 'polypeptide(L)'
;MDVSSTVATWLSLAVTVVGLGSIVTQFGTIIDQTDPFHTLRDVQHLGRWRFWQPHVPWYRVVKPPLVGPVINANLPCGLCGRKTVHVSRRPLAQPTGKAAWSILLNVIHPPSTTPEEPSQTGSLVSTKSPFKTEHVVTISGEPPVQLPTWDSLPRGPLTKHKLTACTVISRATLMALFTVTNARPVFRHSGASGHRAAYASYCGQWYVEWPIGDAAHVHFAAHDSHTLNKDVYPPTFEVRVDRCLRMLAGVIESPASSPPFKCAFPGRKASGRWILEHIVRGFGGAHGSRHLYNMIGGNVNEVDLLLMKPITEDNNDYDISSELESTSITLSLPSTESNPRHQTTTTHSVTLHIPPHETTILNTCLDYLPWTSLSWSIHRGLRDILLAFAKPRMNHYRARLAHTLRTTVSTHADRLIARGWDAQFVRNGSMADLAAGAVLAGSGNSGDAVRIVTDIAAVWCEGRGNGDGLAVISLDETMFWRVPHQPVEEVNREGGDSGELSSMAVVALVKFFVLEWSVDLDYQMYHDLPLELYLG
;
A
#
# COMPACT_ATOMS: atom_id res chain seq x y z
N MET A 1 7.38 -56.92 59.72
CA MET A 1 7.27 -55.59 59.11
C MET A 1 6.93 -55.79 57.65
N ASP A 2 5.78 -55.24 57.23
CA ASP A 2 4.89 -55.81 56.24
C ASP A 2 5.19 -55.40 54.79
N VAL A 3 5.61 -56.38 53.98
CA VAL A 3 5.65 -56.25 52.51
C VAL A 3 4.24 -56.03 51.96
N SER A 4 3.22 -56.61 52.60
CA SER A 4 1.80 -56.46 52.24
C SER A 4 1.28 -55.04 52.45
N SER A 5 1.65 -54.36 53.54
CA SER A 5 1.21 -52.98 53.78
C SER A 5 1.85 -52.02 52.77
N THR A 6 3.11 -52.24 52.43
CA THR A 6 3.84 -51.44 51.45
C THR A 6 3.24 -51.59 50.05
N VAL A 7 2.90 -52.82 49.64
CA VAL A 7 2.22 -53.10 48.36
C VAL A 7 0.81 -52.49 48.34
N ALA A 8 0.06 -52.56 49.44
CA ALA A 8 -1.26 -51.94 49.55
C ALA A 8 -1.20 -50.40 49.47
N THR A 9 -0.19 -49.76 50.08
CA THR A 9 0.03 -48.31 49.96
C THR A 9 0.37 -47.90 48.53
N TRP A 10 1.23 -48.66 47.83
CA TRP A 10 1.55 -48.40 46.42
C TRP A 10 0.36 -48.60 45.49
N LEU A 11 -0.45 -49.64 45.70
CA LEU A 11 -1.67 -49.88 44.93
C LEU A 11 -2.71 -48.78 45.19
N SER A 12 -2.90 -48.36 46.44
CA SER A 12 -3.80 -47.26 46.77
C SER A 12 -3.34 -45.95 46.12
N LEU A 13 -2.04 -45.64 46.17
CA LEU A 13 -1.47 -44.46 45.53
C LEU A 13 -1.63 -44.51 44.00
N ALA A 14 -1.37 -45.65 43.38
CA ALA A 14 -1.56 -45.85 41.95
C ALA A 14 -3.03 -45.68 41.54
N VAL A 15 -3.97 -46.24 42.30
CA VAL A 15 -5.42 -46.08 42.06
C VAL A 15 -5.85 -44.61 42.21
N THR A 16 -5.33 -43.89 43.21
CA THR A 16 -5.61 -42.46 43.39
C THR A 16 -5.03 -41.62 42.24
N VAL A 17 -3.81 -41.92 41.78
CA VAL A 17 -3.17 -41.22 40.66
C VAL A 17 -3.92 -41.47 39.35
N VAL A 18 -4.32 -42.72 39.08
CA VAL A 18 -5.12 -43.07 37.91
C VAL A 18 -6.52 -42.44 37.97
N GLY A 19 -7.16 -42.46 39.14
CA GLY A 19 -8.47 -41.82 39.36
C GLY A 19 -8.43 -40.31 39.16
N LEU A 20 -7.43 -39.62 39.72
CA LEU A 20 -7.20 -38.19 39.50
C LEU A 20 -6.88 -37.89 38.03
N GLY A 21 -6.08 -38.72 37.37
CA GLY A 21 -5.79 -38.61 35.93
C GLY A 21 -7.04 -38.74 35.06
N SER A 22 -7.95 -39.68 35.40
CA SER A 22 -9.24 -39.86 34.71
C SER A 22 -10.19 -38.68 34.93
N ILE A 23 -10.19 -38.09 36.13
CA ILE A 23 -10.99 -36.90 36.44
C ILE A 23 -10.46 -35.70 35.66
N VAL A 24 -9.13 -35.48 35.67
CA VAL A 24 -8.50 -34.38 34.92
C VAL A 24 -8.76 -34.48 33.42
N THR A 25 -8.71 -35.69 32.85
CA THR A 25 -9.04 -35.91 31.43
C THR A 25 -10.52 -35.70 31.12
N GLN A 26 -11.45 -36.19 31.95
CA GLN A 26 -12.88 -35.94 31.77
C GLN A 26 -13.25 -34.45 31.89
N PHE A 27 -12.70 -33.75 32.87
CA PHE A 27 -12.87 -32.30 33.00
C PHE A 27 -12.26 -31.55 31.82
N GLY A 28 -11.08 -31.98 31.33
CA GLY A 28 -10.49 -31.44 30.10
C GLY A 28 -11.43 -31.52 28.90
N THR A 29 -12.08 -32.68 28.69
CA THR A 29 -13.04 -32.87 27.59
C THR A 29 -14.29 -31.99 27.74
N ILE A 30 -14.83 -31.84 28.96
CA ILE A 30 -15.98 -30.95 29.22
C ILE A 30 -15.60 -29.48 28.97
N ILE A 31 -14.43 -29.06 29.45
CA ILE A 31 -13.91 -27.71 29.24
C ILE A 31 -13.73 -27.44 27.73
N ASP A 32 -13.24 -28.42 26.97
CA ASP A 32 -13.10 -28.33 25.52
C ASP A 32 -14.44 -28.22 24.79
N GLN A 33 -15.47 -28.96 25.22
CA GLN A 33 -16.82 -28.89 24.64
C GLN A 33 -17.50 -27.54 24.89
N THR A 34 -17.19 -26.88 26.01
CA THR A 34 -17.76 -25.57 26.36
C THR A 34 -17.01 -24.37 25.79
N ASP A 35 -15.84 -24.60 25.18
CA ASP A 35 -14.99 -23.54 24.64
C ASP A 35 -15.47 -23.09 23.25
N PRO A 36 -16.00 -21.87 23.10
CA PRO A 36 -16.48 -21.39 21.81
C PRO A 36 -15.35 -21.31 20.78
N PHE A 37 -14.09 -21.19 21.20
CA PHE A 37 -12.93 -21.10 20.32
C PHE A 37 -12.18 -22.43 20.15
N HIS A 38 -12.75 -23.57 20.55
CA HIS A 38 -12.05 -24.85 20.57
C HIS A 38 -11.32 -25.16 19.25
N THR A 39 -12.02 -25.03 18.12
CA THR A 39 -11.47 -25.26 16.76
C THR A 39 -10.56 -24.14 16.24
N LEU A 40 -10.44 -23.03 16.98
CA LEU A 40 -9.72 -21.81 16.58
C LEU A 40 -8.47 -21.56 17.44
N ARG A 41 -8.22 -22.42 18.44
CA ARG A 41 -7.07 -22.34 19.36
C ARG A 41 -5.81 -23.02 18.84
N ASP A 42 -5.78 -23.47 17.60
CA ASP A 42 -4.64 -24.21 17.05
C ASP A 42 -3.66 -23.29 16.29
N VAL A 43 -2.51 -23.87 15.93
CA VAL A 43 -1.48 -23.20 15.12
C VAL A 43 -1.98 -22.98 13.68
N GLN A 44 -2.91 -23.80 13.19
CA GLN A 44 -3.44 -23.64 11.83
C GLN A 44 -4.27 -22.36 11.70
N HIS A 45 -5.07 -22.01 12.69
CA HIS A 45 -5.92 -20.84 12.67
C HIS A 45 -5.15 -19.57 13.05
N LEU A 46 -4.43 -19.60 14.17
CA LEU A 46 -3.74 -18.42 14.74
C LEU A 46 -2.33 -18.22 14.21
N GLY A 47 -1.74 -19.20 13.53
CA GLY A 47 -0.33 -19.14 13.15
C GLY A 47 0.55 -18.96 14.38
N ARG A 48 1.56 -18.09 14.26
CA ARG A 48 2.44 -17.75 15.38
C ARG A 48 1.66 -17.19 16.58
N TRP A 49 0.54 -16.50 16.37
CA TRP A 49 -0.26 -15.87 17.44
C TRP A 49 -0.75 -16.87 18.50
N ARG A 50 -0.69 -18.17 18.20
CA ARG A 50 -0.91 -19.25 19.15
C ARG A 50 0.02 -19.20 20.36
N PHE A 51 1.26 -18.74 20.21
CA PHE A 51 2.26 -18.68 21.28
C PHE A 51 2.02 -17.55 22.28
N TRP A 52 1.18 -16.58 21.92
CA TRP A 52 0.81 -15.45 22.78
C TRP A 52 -0.54 -15.62 23.47
N GLN A 53 -1.18 -16.77 23.30
CA GLN A 53 -2.42 -17.07 24.02
C GLN A 53 -2.16 -17.26 25.50
N PRO A 54 -3.02 -16.72 26.39
CA PRO A 54 -2.86 -16.90 27.82
C PRO A 54 -2.91 -18.39 28.17
N HIS A 55 -2.04 -18.80 29.10
CA HIS A 55 -2.10 -20.14 29.66
C HIS A 55 -3.49 -20.37 30.29
N VAL A 56 -4.10 -21.51 29.97
CA VAL A 56 -5.40 -21.91 30.53
C VAL A 56 -5.16 -23.03 31.52
N PRO A 57 -5.28 -22.78 32.83
CA PRO A 57 -5.13 -23.82 33.84
C PRO A 57 -6.23 -24.88 33.71
N TRP A 58 -5.89 -26.14 33.99
CA TRP A 58 -6.78 -27.30 33.84
C TRP A 58 -8.05 -27.23 34.72
N TYR A 59 -8.03 -26.45 35.81
CA TYR A 59 -9.16 -26.29 36.74
C TYR A 59 -10.13 -25.18 36.33
N ARG A 60 -9.87 -24.44 35.24
CA ARG A 60 -10.71 -23.34 34.81
C ARG A 60 -11.79 -23.83 33.84
N VAL A 61 -13.03 -23.85 34.30
CA VAL A 61 -14.20 -24.34 33.53
C VAL A 61 -14.42 -23.53 32.24
N VAL A 62 -14.27 -22.20 32.31
CA VAL A 62 -14.45 -21.30 31.15
C VAL A 62 -13.08 -20.81 30.67
N LYS A 63 -12.71 -21.20 29.45
CA LYS A 63 -11.48 -20.70 28.82
C LYS A 63 -11.62 -19.20 28.49
N PRO A 64 -10.59 -18.38 28.73
CA PRO A 64 -10.62 -16.99 28.31
C PRO A 64 -10.76 -16.89 26.78
N PRO A 65 -11.37 -15.80 26.25
CA PRO A 65 -11.36 -15.54 24.82
C PRO A 65 -9.93 -15.58 24.25
N LEU A 66 -9.82 -15.89 22.96
CA LEU A 66 -8.54 -15.75 22.28
C LEU A 66 -8.09 -14.28 22.33
N VAL A 67 -6.79 -14.06 22.33
CA VAL A 67 -6.20 -12.71 22.21
C VAL A 67 -5.48 -12.59 20.87
N GLY A 68 -5.53 -11.41 20.27
CA GLY A 68 -4.86 -11.13 19.01
C GLY A 68 -4.40 -9.68 18.93
N PRO A 69 -3.81 -9.28 17.79
CA PRO A 69 -3.26 -7.95 17.61
C PRO A 69 -4.36 -6.88 17.61
N VAL A 70 -4.09 -5.75 18.25
CA VAL A 70 -4.86 -4.53 18.04
C VAL A 70 -4.32 -3.85 16.79
N ILE A 71 -5.11 -3.88 15.71
CA ILE A 71 -4.75 -3.28 14.43
C ILE A 71 -5.46 -1.92 14.30
N ASN A 72 -4.69 -0.87 14.12
CA ASN A 72 -5.20 0.48 13.91
C ASN A 72 -4.31 1.20 12.90
N ALA A 73 -4.91 2.06 12.08
CA ALA A 73 -4.17 2.91 11.16
C ALA A 73 -4.79 4.31 11.07
N ASN A 74 -3.93 5.32 11.09
CA ASN A 74 -4.31 6.71 10.92
C ASN A 74 -3.13 7.52 10.36
N LEU A 75 -3.41 8.77 9.97
CA LEU A 75 -2.44 9.66 9.38
C LEU A 75 -1.31 10.06 10.36
N PRO A 76 -1.56 10.41 11.64
CA PRO A 76 -0.49 10.80 12.57
C PRO A 76 0.47 9.67 12.94
N CYS A 77 -0.06 8.46 13.19
CA CYS A 77 0.70 7.33 13.75
C CYS A 77 1.05 6.26 12.71
N GLY A 78 0.48 6.33 11.50
CA GLY A 78 0.63 5.29 10.48
C GLY A 78 -0.10 3.99 10.86
N LEU A 79 0.38 2.85 10.36
CA LEU A 79 -0.19 1.53 10.62
C LEU A 79 0.47 0.92 11.86
N CYS A 80 -0.33 0.59 12.87
CA CYS A 80 0.11 0.00 14.13
C CYS A 80 1.28 0.78 14.79
N GLY A 81 1.24 2.12 14.70
CA GLY A 81 2.28 3.01 15.25
C GLY A 81 3.51 3.22 14.36
N ARG A 82 3.48 2.74 13.11
CA ARG A 82 4.57 2.90 12.14
C ARG A 82 4.10 3.68 10.91
N LYS A 83 4.72 4.83 10.64
CA LYS A 83 4.48 5.62 9.41
C LYS A 83 4.96 4.91 8.15
N THR A 84 5.99 4.08 8.29
CA THR A 84 6.59 3.29 7.22
C THR A 84 6.50 1.81 7.57
N VAL A 85 6.06 1.00 6.62
CA VAL A 85 5.97 -0.46 6.72
C VAL A 85 6.56 -1.10 5.46
N HIS A 86 6.86 -2.38 5.52
CA HIS A 86 7.27 -3.15 4.35
C HIS A 86 6.13 -4.05 3.90
N VAL A 87 5.93 -4.19 2.59
CA VAL A 87 4.90 -5.07 2.04
C VAL A 87 5.57 -6.14 1.18
N SER A 88 5.16 -7.39 1.37
CA SER A 88 5.52 -8.51 0.51
C SER A 88 4.33 -8.96 -0.34
N ARG A 89 4.59 -9.63 -1.46
CA ARG A 89 3.50 -10.18 -2.31
C ARG A 89 2.76 -11.34 -1.63
N ARG A 90 3.44 -12.04 -0.71
CA ARG A 90 2.96 -13.24 -0.01
C ARG A 90 3.40 -13.22 1.44
N PRO A 91 2.76 -14.02 2.32
CA PRO A 91 3.19 -14.18 3.69
C PRO A 91 4.63 -14.70 3.75
N LEU A 92 5.53 -13.98 4.44
CA LEU A 92 6.94 -14.40 4.54
C LEU A 92 7.27 -15.18 5.81
N ALA A 93 6.45 -15.08 6.86
CA ALA A 93 6.64 -15.81 8.09
C ALA A 93 5.66 -16.99 8.24
N GLN A 94 6.20 -18.10 8.74
CA GLN A 94 5.48 -19.34 9.03
C GLN A 94 5.58 -19.67 10.53
N PRO A 95 4.54 -20.26 11.15
CA PRO A 95 3.22 -20.54 10.58
C PRO A 95 2.37 -19.27 10.43
N THR A 96 1.79 -19.05 9.26
CA THR A 96 1.01 -17.84 8.93
C THR A 96 -0.35 -17.79 9.63
N GLY A 97 -1.00 -18.94 9.84
CA GLY A 97 -2.39 -19.00 10.30
C GLY A 97 -3.41 -18.82 9.18
N LYS A 98 -4.69 -19.10 9.46
CA LYS A 98 -5.83 -18.94 8.53
C LYS A 98 -6.64 -17.67 8.79
N ALA A 99 -6.52 -17.06 9.97
CA ALA A 99 -7.23 -15.82 10.26
C ALA A 99 -6.68 -14.66 9.40
N ALA A 100 -7.56 -13.84 8.83
CA ALA A 100 -7.17 -12.80 7.86
C ALA A 100 -6.16 -11.80 8.43
N TRP A 101 -6.36 -11.37 9.68
CA TRP A 101 -5.42 -10.47 10.36
C TRP A 101 -4.04 -11.13 10.56
N SER A 102 -3.98 -12.44 10.77
CA SER A 102 -2.72 -13.16 10.91
C SER A 102 -1.99 -13.22 9.57
N ILE A 103 -2.71 -13.56 8.49
CA ILE A 103 -2.16 -13.55 7.12
C ILE A 103 -1.65 -12.15 6.76
N LEU A 104 -2.46 -11.11 7.02
CA LEU A 104 -2.14 -9.73 6.71
C LEU A 104 -0.86 -9.24 7.41
N LEU A 105 -0.68 -9.56 8.70
CA LEU A 105 0.53 -9.19 9.44
C LEU A 105 1.78 -10.01 9.06
N ASN A 106 1.62 -11.08 8.27
CA ASN A 106 2.74 -11.78 7.63
C ASN A 106 3.02 -11.25 6.22
N VAL A 107 2.17 -10.39 5.68
CA VAL A 107 2.31 -9.72 4.39
C VAL A 107 2.81 -8.28 4.56
N ILE A 108 2.33 -7.60 5.60
CA ILE A 108 2.78 -6.27 6.00
C ILE A 108 3.69 -6.45 7.20
N HIS A 109 4.92 -5.95 7.10
CA HIS A 109 5.99 -6.13 8.08
C HIS A 109 6.42 -4.79 8.66
N PRO A 110 6.90 -4.76 9.91
CA PRO A 110 7.65 -3.60 10.39
C PRO A 110 8.98 -3.47 9.62
N PRO A 111 9.54 -2.26 9.52
CA PRO A 111 10.89 -2.08 8.98
C PRO A 111 11.93 -2.82 9.82
N SER A 112 13.01 -3.27 9.18
CA SER A 112 14.16 -3.88 9.87
C SER A 112 14.82 -2.87 10.81
N THR A 113 15.10 -3.30 12.04
CA THR A 113 15.73 -2.48 13.07
C THR A 113 17.26 -2.51 13.02
N THR A 114 17.85 -3.26 12.09
CA THR A 114 19.31 -3.29 11.88
C THR A 114 19.71 -2.19 10.88
N PRO A 115 20.57 -1.25 11.26
CA PRO A 115 21.30 -0.45 10.28
C PRO A 115 22.11 -1.42 9.41
N GLU A 116 22.00 -1.32 8.09
CA GLU A 116 22.84 -2.07 7.16
C GLU A 116 24.29 -1.57 7.30
N GLU A 117 25.10 -2.21 8.15
CA GLU A 117 26.53 -2.23 7.91
C GLU A 117 26.80 -3.12 6.70
N PRO A 118 27.62 -2.67 5.72
CA PRO A 118 27.92 -3.45 4.53
C PRO A 118 28.66 -4.72 4.96
N SER A 119 27.98 -5.87 4.94
CA SER A 119 28.57 -7.15 5.26
C SER A 119 29.57 -7.54 4.18
N GLN A 120 30.83 -7.18 4.40
CA GLN A 120 31.96 -7.88 3.79
C GLN A 120 31.89 -9.34 4.24
N THR A 121 31.47 -10.24 3.35
CA THR A 121 31.84 -11.66 3.46
C THR A 121 32.38 -12.13 2.13
N GLY A 122 33.67 -11.85 1.94
CA GLY A 122 34.50 -12.53 0.95
C GLY A 122 34.86 -13.93 1.44
N SER A 123 34.60 -14.91 0.57
CA SER A 123 35.46 -16.04 0.20
C SER A 123 36.14 -16.89 1.29
N LEU A 124 35.65 -18.14 1.41
CA LEU A 124 36.37 -19.43 1.42
C LEU A 124 37.77 -19.50 2.07
N VAL A 125 37.93 -20.34 3.11
CA VAL A 125 38.91 -21.44 3.11
C VAL A 125 38.41 -22.63 3.95
N SER A 126 38.48 -23.79 3.30
CA SER A 126 38.24 -25.15 3.76
C SER A 126 39.36 -25.69 4.65
N THR A 127 39.03 -26.36 5.76
CA THR A 127 39.87 -27.42 6.32
C THR A 127 39.01 -28.56 6.89
N LYS A 128 39.33 -29.77 6.44
CA LYS A 128 38.65 -31.05 6.65
C LYS A 128 38.78 -31.56 8.10
N SER A 129 37.75 -32.25 8.59
CA SER A 129 37.93 -33.48 9.40
C SER A 129 36.78 -34.47 9.16
N PRO A 130 36.99 -35.80 9.30
CA PRO A 130 36.12 -36.81 8.72
C PRO A 130 35.38 -37.62 9.79
N PHE A 131 34.06 -37.53 9.86
CA PHE A 131 33.24 -38.61 10.43
C PHE A 131 31.93 -38.77 9.63
N LYS A 132 31.77 -39.97 9.07
CA LYS A 132 30.56 -40.45 8.40
C LYS A 132 29.50 -40.80 9.44
N THR A 133 28.29 -40.25 9.29
CA THR A 133 27.05 -40.96 9.63
C THR A 133 25.90 -40.44 8.76
N GLU A 134 25.44 -41.35 7.92
CA GLU A 134 24.11 -41.57 7.34
C GLU A 134 23.22 -40.38 6.91
N HIS A 135 22.84 -40.47 5.62
CA HIS A 135 21.99 -39.56 4.88
C HIS A 135 20.58 -39.40 5.49
N VAL A 136 20.27 -38.19 5.94
CA VAL A 136 18.95 -37.58 5.77
C VAL A 136 19.11 -36.42 4.80
N VAL A 137 18.43 -36.50 3.65
CA VAL A 137 18.37 -35.45 2.65
C VAL A 137 17.75 -34.21 3.31
N THR A 138 18.60 -33.30 3.76
CA THR A 138 18.20 -31.98 4.22
C THR A 138 18.22 -31.10 2.97
N ILE A 139 17.04 -30.67 2.53
CA ILE A 139 16.89 -29.58 1.56
C ILE A 139 17.74 -28.42 2.09
N SER A 140 18.66 -27.91 1.27
CA SER A 140 19.43 -26.69 1.56
C SER A 140 18.47 -25.56 1.95
N GLY A 141 18.29 -25.38 3.25
CA GLY A 141 17.69 -24.19 3.82
C GLY A 141 18.80 -23.19 4.01
N GLU A 142 18.88 -22.19 3.14
CA GLU A 142 19.37 -20.89 3.61
C GLU A 142 18.63 -20.58 4.93
N PRO A 143 19.33 -20.11 5.97
CA PRO A 143 18.67 -19.76 7.21
C PRO A 143 17.57 -18.75 6.89
N PRO A 144 16.32 -18.94 7.38
CA PRO A 144 15.26 -18.00 7.09
C PRO A 144 15.69 -16.64 7.60
N VAL A 145 15.76 -15.66 6.70
CA VAL A 145 15.96 -14.26 7.05
C VAL A 145 15.01 -13.96 8.21
N GLN A 146 15.55 -13.63 9.38
CA GLN A 146 14.73 -13.24 10.53
C GLN A 146 14.08 -11.90 10.19
N LEU A 147 12.89 -11.97 9.63
CA LEU A 147 12.12 -10.78 9.32
C LEU A 147 11.61 -10.14 10.62
N PRO A 148 11.56 -8.80 10.68
CA PRO A 148 10.95 -8.08 11.79
C PRO A 148 9.51 -8.56 11.99
N THR A 149 9.13 -8.83 13.23
CA THR A 149 7.82 -9.37 13.58
C THR A 149 6.97 -8.34 14.34
N TRP A 150 5.66 -8.56 14.35
CA TRP A 150 4.68 -7.75 15.08
C TRP A 150 4.50 -8.18 16.55
N ASP A 151 5.52 -8.81 17.13
CA ASP A 151 5.44 -9.44 18.46
C ASP A 151 5.20 -8.42 19.58
N SER A 152 5.55 -7.16 19.34
CA SER A 152 5.37 -6.04 20.27
C SER A 152 3.99 -5.36 20.19
N LEU A 153 3.09 -5.80 19.32
CA LEU A 153 1.78 -5.15 19.20
C LEU A 153 0.94 -5.31 20.47
N PRO A 154 0.17 -4.28 20.85
CA PRO A 154 -0.85 -4.42 21.88
C PRO A 154 -1.79 -5.58 21.53
N ARG A 155 -2.19 -6.33 22.55
CA ARG A 155 -3.08 -7.48 22.41
C ARG A 155 -4.46 -7.17 22.97
N GLY A 156 -5.49 -7.52 22.23
CA GLY A 156 -6.89 -7.36 22.62
C GLY A 156 -7.64 -8.69 22.53
N PRO A 157 -8.81 -8.81 23.17
CA PRO A 157 -9.67 -9.97 23.01
C PRO A 157 -10.16 -10.06 21.56
N LEU A 158 -10.13 -11.27 21.00
CA LEU A 158 -10.73 -11.59 19.70
C LEU A 158 -12.19 -11.95 19.87
N THR A 159 -13.01 -11.54 18.90
CA THR A 159 -14.42 -11.89 18.84
C THR A 159 -14.60 -13.08 17.92
N LYS A 160 -15.31 -14.12 18.36
CA LYS A 160 -15.70 -15.22 17.48
C LYS A 160 -16.79 -14.73 16.55
N HIS A 161 -16.60 -14.88 15.25
CA HIS A 161 -17.65 -14.71 14.26
C HIS A 161 -17.69 -15.94 13.37
N LYS A 162 -18.77 -16.73 13.49
CA LYS A 162 -18.92 -18.02 12.78
C LYS A 162 -17.72 -18.94 13.04
N LEU A 163 -16.92 -19.23 12.02
CA LEU A 163 -15.75 -20.11 12.06
C LEU A 163 -14.41 -19.35 12.07
N THR A 164 -14.43 -18.05 12.37
CA THR A 164 -13.21 -17.23 12.43
C THR A 164 -13.09 -16.51 13.77
N ALA A 165 -11.85 -16.16 14.12
CA ALA A 165 -11.55 -15.35 15.29
C ALA A 165 -11.11 -13.98 14.78
N CYS A 166 -11.90 -12.95 15.06
CA CYS A 166 -11.77 -11.64 14.45
C CYS A 166 -11.16 -10.62 15.39
N THR A 167 -10.31 -9.76 14.86
CA THR A 167 -10.01 -8.48 15.50
C THR A 167 -10.99 -7.42 14.98
N VAL A 168 -11.40 -6.51 15.85
CA VAL A 168 -12.25 -5.38 15.45
C VAL A 168 -11.36 -4.26 14.90
N ILE A 169 -11.71 -3.73 13.73
CA ILE A 169 -11.03 -2.59 13.10
C ILE A 169 -12.03 -1.50 12.77
N SER A 170 -11.58 -0.25 12.71
CA SER A 170 -12.41 0.85 12.24
C SER A 170 -12.48 0.89 10.71
N ARG A 171 -13.52 1.53 10.16
CA ARG A 171 -13.57 1.84 8.71
C ARG A 171 -12.36 2.64 8.21
N ALA A 172 -11.79 3.51 9.05
CA ALA A 172 -10.57 4.25 8.73
C ALA A 172 -9.35 3.32 8.58
N THR A 173 -9.23 2.34 9.48
CA THR A 173 -8.19 1.32 9.43
C THR A 173 -8.33 0.47 8.17
N LEU A 174 -9.56 0.08 7.80
CA LEU A 174 -9.79 -0.65 6.56
C LEU A 174 -9.35 0.15 5.32
N MET A 175 -9.71 1.44 5.24
CA MET A 175 -9.27 2.31 4.13
C MET A 175 -7.74 2.40 4.07
N ALA A 176 -7.06 2.51 5.21
CA ALA A 176 -5.61 2.49 5.26
C ALA A 176 -5.03 1.18 4.72
N LEU A 177 -5.55 0.03 5.16
CA LEU A 177 -5.12 -1.29 4.69
C LEU A 177 -5.34 -1.47 3.18
N PHE A 178 -6.45 -0.97 2.65
CA PHE A 178 -6.69 -0.93 1.21
C PHE A 178 -5.63 -0.11 0.48
N THR A 179 -5.29 1.08 0.97
CA THR A 179 -4.27 1.92 0.31
C THR A 179 -2.86 1.34 0.42
N VAL A 180 -2.49 0.76 1.57
CA VAL A 180 -1.17 0.14 1.82
C VAL A 180 -0.96 -1.08 0.91
N THR A 181 -2.03 -1.83 0.63
CA THR A 181 -1.98 -3.01 -0.25
C THR A 181 -2.27 -2.69 -1.72
N ASN A 182 -2.52 -1.42 -2.05
CA ASN A 182 -2.98 -0.97 -3.36
C ASN A 182 -4.23 -1.72 -3.86
N ALA A 183 -5.26 -1.75 -3.03
CA ALA A 183 -6.53 -2.37 -3.35
C ALA A 183 -7.28 -1.61 -4.45
N ARG A 184 -7.91 -2.37 -5.36
CA ARG A 184 -8.73 -1.88 -6.47
C ARG A 184 -10.07 -2.64 -6.52
N PRO A 185 -11.19 -1.97 -6.82
CA PRO A 185 -12.49 -2.62 -6.86
C PRO A 185 -12.55 -3.67 -7.98
N VAL A 186 -13.03 -4.87 -7.65
CA VAL A 186 -13.35 -5.95 -8.62
C VAL A 186 -14.85 -5.98 -8.83
N PHE A 187 -15.60 -6.05 -7.75
CA PHE A 187 -17.05 -5.90 -7.77
C PHE A 187 -17.54 -5.29 -6.46
N ARG A 188 -18.73 -4.69 -6.54
CA ARG A 188 -19.46 -4.17 -5.39
C ARG A 188 -20.95 -4.35 -5.65
N HIS A 189 -21.65 -4.91 -4.67
CA HIS A 189 -23.07 -5.16 -4.71
C HIS A 189 -23.68 -4.79 -3.36
N SER A 190 -24.73 -3.98 -3.38
CA SER A 190 -25.57 -3.69 -2.22
C SER A 190 -27.01 -3.99 -2.61
N GLY A 191 -27.71 -4.81 -1.85
CA GLY A 191 -29.09 -5.19 -2.15
C GLY A 191 -29.77 -5.87 -0.96
N ALA A 192 -30.86 -6.60 -1.24
CA ALA A 192 -31.68 -7.28 -0.22
C ALA A 192 -30.93 -8.37 0.57
N SER A 193 -29.75 -8.80 0.13
CA SER A 193 -28.90 -9.75 0.85
C SER A 193 -27.76 -9.09 1.63
N GLY A 194 -27.72 -7.76 1.68
CA GLY A 194 -26.69 -6.96 2.31
C GLY A 194 -25.67 -6.39 1.32
N HIS A 195 -24.51 -6.02 1.84
CA HIS A 195 -23.38 -5.49 1.08
C HIS A 195 -22.32 -6.57 0.87
N ARG A 196 -21.81 -6.68 -0.37
CA ARG A 196 -20.69 -7.55 -0.73
C ARG A 196 -19.78 -6.82 -1.70
N ALA A 197 -18.49 -6.84 -1.41
CA ALA A 197 -17.51 -6.26 -2.30
C ALA A 197 -16.21 -7.06 -2.27
N ALA A 198 -15.51 -7.06 -3.39
CA ALA A 198 -14.16 -7.61 -3.47
C ALA A 198 -13.20 -6.60 -4.08
N TYR A 199 -11.98 -6.60 -3.54
CA TYR A 199 -10.91 -5.73 -4.00
C TYR A 199 -9.65 -6.56 -4.23
N ALA A 200 -9.19 -6.60 -5.47
CA ALA A 200 -7.87 -7.16 -5.78
C ALA A 200 -6.81 -6.18 -5.26
N SER A 201 -5.69 -6.69 -4.78
CA SER A 201 -4.59 -5.89 -4.25
C SER A 201 -3.25 -6.48 -4.70
N TYR A 202 -2.16 -5.78 -4.46
CA TYR A 202 -0.82 -6.26 -4.84
C TYR A 202 -0.48 -7.61 -4.19
N CYS A 203 -0.91 -7.82 -2.94
CA CYS A 203 -0.54 -8.97 -2.12
C CYS A 203 -1.66 -10.01 -1.92
N GLY A 204 -2.85 -9.79 -2.49
CA GLY A 204 -3.97 -10.73 -2.38
C GLY A 204 -5.30 -10.13 -2.78
N GLN A 205 -6.39 -10.68 -2.24
CA GLN A 205 -7.75 -10.24 -2.46
C GLN A 205 -8.47 -9.98 -1.13
N TRP A 206 -9.09 -8.81 -1.05
CA TRP A 206 -9.97 -8.41 0.04
C TRP A 206 -11.42 -8.75 -0.29
N TYR A 207 -12.16 -9.18 0.71
CA TYR A 207 -13.60 -9.36 0.66
C TYR A 207 -14.23 -8.61 1.82
N VAL A 208 -15.28 -7.85 1.53
CA VAL A 208 -16.09 -7.15 2.52
C VAL A 208 -17.51 -7.68 2.39
N GLU A 209 -18.02 -8.26 3.46
CA GLU A 209 -19.37 -8.81 3.52
C GLU A 209 -20.09 -8.23 4.71
N TRP A 210 -21.25 -7.65 4.47
CA TRP A 210 -22.13 -7.16 5.53
C TRP A 210 -23.56 -7.61 5.23
N PRO A 211 -23.92 -8.82 5.67
CA PRO A 211 -25.28 -9.33 5.55
C PRO A 211 -26.27 -8.48 6.36
N ILE A 212 -27.51 -8.40 5.91
CA ILE A 212 -28.57 -7.73 6.67
C ILE A 212 -28.76 -8.44 8.03
N GLY A 213 -28.71 -7.68 9.11
CA GLY A 213 -28.91 -8.19 10.48
C GLY A 213 -27.69 -8.90 11.09
N ASP A 214 -26.54 -8.89 10.42
CA ASP A 214 -25.29 -9.50 10.91
C ASP A 214 -24.16 -8.46 10.98
N ALA A 215 -23.04 -8.84 11.59
CA ALA A 215 -21.85 -7.98 11.66
C ALA A 215 -21.18 -7.84 10.28
N ALA A 216 -20.56 -6.69 10.02
CA ALA A 216 -19.71 -6.53 8.83
C ALA A 216 -18.38 -7.25 9.04
N HIS A 217 -18.07 -8.15 8.12
CA HIS A 217 -16.89 -9.00 8.12
C HIS A 217 -15.95 -8.64 6.97
N VAL A 218 -14.67 -8.58 7.27
CA VAL A 218 -13.60 -8.34 6.30
C VAL A 218 -12.68 -9.56 6.30
N HIS A 219 -12.44 -10.08 5.11
CA HIS A 219 -11.53 -11.19 4.88
C HIS A 219 -10.42 -10.78 3.91
N PHE A 220 -9.23 -11.35 4.10
CA PHE A 220 -8.08 -11.18 3.22
C PHE A 220 -7.48 -12.54 2.87
N ALA A 221 -7.43 -12.83 1.57
CA ALA A 221 -6.78 -14.00 1.02
C ALA A 221 -5.48 -13.57 0.31
N ALA A 222 -4.33 -14.04 0.76
CA ALA A 222 -3.07 -13.75 0.08
C ALA A 222 -2.95 -14.49 -1.26
N HIS A 223 -2.14 -13.98 -2.18
CA HIS A 223 -1.87 -14.66 -3.45
C HIS A 223 -1.18 -16.02 -3.21
N ASP A 224 -1.65 -17.06 -3.90
CA ASP A 224 -1.11 -18.43 -3.88
C ASP A 224 -0.44 -18.83 -5.20
N SER A 225 -0.52 -17.99 -6.24
CA SER A 225 -0.08 -18.27 -7.61
C SER A 225 1.44 -18.19 -7.85
N HIS A 226 2.24 -17.71 -6.88
CA HIS A 226 3.69 -17.51 -7.03
C HIS A 226 4.50 -18.20 -5.92
N THR A 227 5.45 -19.06 -6.31
CA THR A 227 6.42 -19.70 -5.39
C THR A 227 7.68 -18.84 -5.21
N LEU A 228 8.37 -18.95 -4.06
CA LEU A 228 9.55 -18.11 -3.72
C LEU A 228 10.63 -18.16 -4.79
N ASN A 229 10.88 -19.36 -5.29
CA ASN A 229 11.84 -19.66 -6.34
C ASN A 229 11.45 -19.19 -7.76
N LYS A 230 10.24 -18.65 -7.97
CA LYS A 230 9.78 -18.15 -9.28
C LYS A 230 9.54 -16.64 -9.32
N ASP A 231 9.76 -15.97 -8.19
CA ASP A 231 9.48 -14.55 -8.06
C ASP A 231 10.74 -13.75 -8.43
N VAL A 232 10.68 -12.97 -9.51
CA VAL A 232 11.84 -12.19 -10.00
C VAL A 232 12.03 -10.86 -9.27
N TYR A 233 11.10 -10.54 -8.37
CA TYR A 233 11.01 -9.26 -7.67
C TYR A 233 11.62 -9.38 -6.26
N PRO A 234 12.20 -8.28 -5.72
CA PRO A 234 12.60 -8.24 -4.33
C PRO A 234 11.44 -8.61 -3.39
N PRO A 235 11.70 -9.37 -2.32
CA PRO A 235 10.67 -10.02 -1.49
C PRO A 235 9.76 -9.01 -0.76
N THR A 236 10.31 -7.83 -0.45
CA THR A 236 9.60 -6.73 0.20
C THR A 236 9.94 -5.40 -0.46
N PHE A 237 9.11 -4.40 -0.21
CA PHE A 237 9.40 -3.00 -0.54
C PHE A 237 8.74 -2.08 0.50
N GLU A 238 9.25 -0.86 0.59
CA GLU A 238 8.75 0.15 1.52
C GLU A 238 7.39 0.72 1.07
N VAL A 239 6.48 0.91 2.03
CA VAL A 239 5.22 1.64 1.88
C VAL A 239 5.07 2.67 2.99
N ARG A 240 4.77 3.91 2.60
CA ARG A 240 4.62 5.06 3.51
C ARG A 240 3.14 5.36 3.73
N VAL A 241 2.64 4.94 4.89
CA VAL A 241 1.21 4.92 5.23
C VAL A 241 0.62 6.32 5.21
N ASP A 242 1.33 7.30 5.74
CA ASP A 242 0.88 8.69 5.78
C ASP A 242 0.76 9.30 4.37
N ARG A 243 1.65 8.91 3.44
CA ARG A 243 1.56 9.34 2.03
C ARG A 243 0.39 8.66 1.32
N CYS A 244 0.22 7.35 1.49
CA CYS A 244 -0.94 6.60 0.97
C CYS A 244 -2.27 7.25 1.37
N LEU A 245 -2.41 7.59 2.66
CA LEU A 245 -3.63 8.18 3.21
C LEU A 245 -3.92 9.58 2.68
N ARG A 246 -2.89 10.43 2.49
CA ARG A 246 -3.04 11.75 1.87
C ARG A 246 -3.46 11.65 0.40
N MET A 247 -2.83 10.75 -0.36
CA MET A 247 -3.17 10.51 -1.77
C MET A 247 -4.61 10.00 -1.94
N LEU A 248 -5.09 9.15 -1.02
CA LEU A 248 -6.49 8.72 -0.96
C LEU A 248 -7.44 9.88 -0.63
N ALA A 249 -7.05 10.75 0.31
CA ALA A 249 -7.83 11.93 0.70
C ALA A 249 -7.77 13.08 -0.32
N GLY A 250 -6.92 12.97 -1.34
CA GLY A 250 -6.76 13.99 -2.36
C GLY A 250 -5.94 15.20 -1.91
N VAL A 251 -5.00 15.00 -0.98
CA VAL A 251 -4.14 16.05 -0.41
C VAL A 251 -2.69 15.84 -0.84
N ILE A 252 -2.04 16.89 -1.34
CA ILE A 252 -0.60 16.95 -1.58
C ILE A 252 0.02 17.89 -0.54
N GLU A 253 1.11 17.46 0.08
CA GLU A 253 1.81 18.22 1.14
C GLU A 253 3.31 18.27 0.83
N SER A 254 3.89 19.47 0.87
CA SER A 254 5.35 19.64 0.85
C SER A 254 5.94 19.26 2.21
N PRO A 255 6.96 18.39 2.27
CA PRO A 255 7.66 18.09 3.51
C PRO A 255 8.58 19.23 4.00
N ALA A 256 8.97 20.16 3.13
CA ALA A 256 10.07 21.10 3.39
C ALA A 256 9.67 22.59 3.33
N SER A 257 8.48 22.94 2.86
CA SER A 257 8.12 24.35 2.71
C SER A 257 7.78 25.01 4.05
N SER A 258 8.19 26.27 4.20
CA SER A 258 7.80 27.15 5.32
C SER A 258 7.23 28.45 4.74
N PRO A 259 5.91 28.70 4.87
CA PRO A 259 4.90 27.85 5.50
C PRO A 259 4.64 26.53 4.76
N PRO A 260 4.11 25.49 5.44
CA PRO A 260 3.84 24.20 4.84
C PRO A 260 2.76 24.31 3.76
N PHE A 261 3.09 23.88 2.55
CA PHE A 261 2.18 23.81 1.41
C PHE A 261 1.33 22.56 1.58
N LYS A 262 0.01 22.72 1.65
CA LYS A 262 -0.97 21.63 1.70
C LYS A 262 -2.13 22.00 0.81
N CYS A 263 -2.36 21.21 -0.23
CA CYS A 263 -3.39 21.50 -1.22
C CYS A 263 -4.26 20.26 -1.45
N ALA A 264 -5.57 20.43 -1.25
CA ALA A 264 -6.58 19.43 -1.52
C ALA A 264 -7.21 19.64 -2.90
N PHE A 265 -7.60 18.53 -3.53
CA PHE A 265 -8.22 18.54 -4.85
C PHE A 265 -9.74 18.30 -4.75
N PRO A 266 -10.52 18.83 -5.72
CA PRO A 266 -11.95 18.61 -5.77
C PRO A 266 -12.25 17.20 -6.30
N GLY A 267 -13.43 16.65 -5.97
CA GLY A 267 -13.93 15.42 -6.60
C GLY A 267 -14.34 15.64 -8.06
N ARG A 268 -14.65 14.55 -8.79
CA ARG A 268 -15.23 14.65 -10.14
C ARG A 268 -16.52 15.48 -10.13
N LYS A 269 -16.78 16.19 -11.23
CA LYS A 269 -17.97 17.01 -11.42
C LYS A 269 -18.87 16.44 -12.52
N ALA A 270 -20.13 16.87 -12.53
CA ALA A 270 -21.05 16.63 -13.64
C ALA A 270 -20.54 17.30 -14.93
N SER A 271 -21.04 16.85 -16.08
CA SER A 271 -20.71 17.43 -17.38
C SER A 271 -20.95 18.94 -17.39
N GLY A 272 -20.06 19.70 -18.03
CA GLY A 272 -20.20 21.16 -18.11
C GLY A 272 -18.88 21.92 -18.14
N ARG A 273 -18.96 23.26 -18.10
CA ARG A 273 -17.82 24.17 -18.06
C ARG A 273 -17.52 24.58 -16.62
N TRP A 274 -16.25 24.50 -16.24
CA TRP A 274 -15.77 24.78 -14.89
C TRP A 274 -14.49 25.59 -14.96
N ILE A 275 -14.27 26.43 -13.96
CA ILE A 275 -12.99 27.12 -13.72
C ILE A 275 -12.38 26.56 -12.43
N LEU A 276 -11.06 26.37 -12.44
CA LEU A 276 -10.31 25.99 -11.26
C LEU A 276 -9.99 27.26 -10.44
N GLU A 277 -10.28 27.24 -9.15
CA GLU A 277 -10.06 28.35 -8.22
C GLU A 277 -9.31 27.86 -6.99
N HIS A 278 -8.22 28.53 -6.62
CA HIS A 278 -7.50 28.25 -5.37
C HIS A 278 -8.10 29.02 -4.20
N ILE A 279 -8.40 28.30 -3.12
CA ILE A 279 -8.93 28.86 -1.87
C ILE A 279 -7.99 28.50 -0.72
N VAL A 280 -7.34 29.51 -0.16
CA VAL A 280 -6.46 29.36 1.00
C VAL A 280 -7.25 28.86 2.21
N ARG A 281 -6.77 27.80 2.85
CA ARG A 281 -7.43 27.09 3.97
C ARG A 281 -8.90 26.72 3.67
N GLY A 282 -9.23 26.51 2.40
CA GLY A 282 -10.60 26.24 1.95
C GLY A 282 -11.10 24.83 2.20
N PHE A 283 -10.24 23.88 2.60
CA PHE A 283 -10.60 22.46 2.61
C PHE A 283 -11.73 22.11 3.60
N GLY A 284 -11.91 22.90 4.66
CA GLY A 284 -13.04 22.77 5.58
C GLY A 284 -14.42 22.85 4.90
N GLY A 285 -14.51 23.56 3.77
CA GLY A 285 -15.72 23.70 2.94
C GLY A 285 -15.92 22.58 1.90
N ALA A 286 -14.96 21.69 1.69
CA ALA A 286 -15.05 20.64 0.68
C ALA A 286 -16.00 19.50 1.10
N HIS A 287 -16.99 19.14 0.31
CA HIS A 287 -17.81 17.95 0.60
C HIS A 287 -17.09 16.64 0.19
N GLY A 288 -17.27 15.58 1.00
CA GLY A 288 -16.73 14.24 0.72
C GLY A 288 -15.33 14.00 1.30
N SER A 289 -14.28 14.48 0.64
CA SER A 289 -12.87 14.16 0.98
C SER A 289 -12.43 14.71 2.34
N ARG A 290 -12.97 15.85 2.79
CA ARG A 290 -12.68 16.41 4.14
C ARG A 290 -13.06 15.45 5.27
N HIS A 291 -14.15 14.70 5.10
CA HIS A 291 -14.67 13.80 6.14
C HIS A 291 -13.74 12.60 6.30
N LEU A 292 -13.28 12.03 5.18
CA LEU A 292 -12.24 11.01 5.19
C LEU A 292 -10.96 11.54 5.85
N TYR A 293 -10.49 12.73 5.44
CA TYR A 293 -9.27 13.32 5.99
C TYR A 293 -9.34 13.54 7.50
N ASN A 294 -10.44 14.09 8.02
CA ASN A 294 -10.67 14.21 9.46
C ASN A 294 -10.73 12.84 10.15
N MET A 295 -11.42 11.87 9.55
CA MET A 295 -11.58 10.53 10.11
C MET A 295 -10.23 9.80 10.26
N ILE A 296 -9.30 10.01 9.34
CA ILE A 296 -7.93 9.46 9.45
C ILE A 296 -7.02 10.31 10.35
N GLY A 297 -7.53 11.38 10.98
CA GLY A 297 -6.79 12.23 11.92
C GLY A 297 -6.05 13.41 11.29
N GLY A 298 -6.39 13.81 10.07
CA GLY A 298 -5.90 15.04 9.44
C GLY A 298 -6.66 16.30 9.92
N ASN A 299 -6.02 17.46 9.83
CA ASN A 299 -6.63 18.75 10.17
C ASN A 299 -7.00 19.53 8.90
N VAL A 300 -8.28 19.74 8.64
CA VAL A 300 -8.75 20.43 7.41
C VAL A 300 -8.44 21.93 7.38
N ASN A 301 -8.20 22.56 8.54
CA ASN A 301 -8.02 24.01 8.64
C ASN A 301 -6.63 24.50 8.21
N GLU A 302 -5.70 23.58 8.00
CA GLU A 302 -4.34 23.86 7.50
C GLU A 302 -4.19 23.56 6.00
N VAL A 303 -5.27 23.19 5.31
CA VAL A 303 -5.21 22.70 3.92
C VAL A 303 -5.97 23.64 2.99
N ASP A 304 -5.27 24.12 1.96
CA ASP A 304 -5.86 24.87 0.86
C ASP A 304 -6.72 23.96 -0.02
N LEU A 305 -7.60 24.54 -0.82
CA LEU A 305 -8.49 23.80 -1.71
C LEU A 305 -8.39 24.34 -3.12
N LEU A 306 -8.14 23.44 -4.08
CA LEU A 306 -8.53 23.66 -5.46
C LEU A 306 -10.01 23.32 -5.60
N LEU A 307 -10.81 24.31 -5.95
CA LEU A 307 -12.25 24.18 -6.17
C LEU A 307 -12.53 24.23 -7.67
N MET A 308 -13.41 23.37 -8.15
CA MET A 308 -14.03 23.54 -9.46
C MET A 308 -15.33 24.32 -9.30
N LYS A 309 -15.34 25.57 -9.76
CA LYS A 309 -16.50 26.47 -9.75
C LYS A 309 -17.21 26.42 -11.12
N PRO A 310 -18.54 26.26 -11.16
CA PRO A 310 -19.27 26.18 -12.41
C PRO A 310 -19.26 27.55 -13.11
N ILE A 311 -19.09 27.54 -14.42
CA ILE A 311 -19.26 28.73 -15.26
C ILE A 311 -20.72 28.71 -15.75
N THR A 312 -21.56 29.56 -15.16
CA THR A 312 -22.99 29.70 -15.52
C THR A 312 -23.19 30.93 -16.41
N GLU A 313 -24.20 30.88 -17.29
CA GLU A 313 -24.54 32.01 -18.17
C GLU A 313 -24.83 33.30 -17.40
N ASP A 314 -25.37 33.21 -16.18
CA ASP A 314 -25.63 34.35 -15.29
C ASP A 314 -24.37 34.98 -14.67
N ASN A 315 -23.21 34.32 -14.75
CA ASN A 315 -21.90 34.81 -14.30
C ASN A 315 -20.97 35.15 -15.48
N ASN A 316 -21.49 35.16 -16.72
CA ASN A 316 -20.76 35.62 -17.89
C ASN A 316 -20.75 37.15 -17.90
N ASP A 317 -19.83 37.76 -17.15
CA ASP A 317 -19.28 39.04 -17.63
C ASP A 317 -18.64 38.75 -18.99
N TYR A 318 -19.18 39.34 -20.05
CA TYR A 318 -18.76 39.08 -21.43
C TYR A 318 -17.23 39.21 -21.61
N ASP A 319 -16.58 40.07 -20.81
CA ASP A 319 -15.13 40.27 -20.78
C ASP A 319 -14.35 39.07 -20.18
N ILE A 320 -14.85 38.42 -19.12
CA ILE A 320 -14.16 37.29 -18.45
C ILE A 320 -14.03 36.10 -19.41
N SER A 321 -15.04 35.83 -20.22
CA SER A 321 -15.06 34.72 -21.18
C SER A 321 -13.89 34.79 -22.17
N SER A 322 -13.60 35.99 -22.68
CA SER A 322 -12.59 36.21 -23.72
C SER A 322 -11.15 36.24 -23.17
N GLU A 323 -10.95 36.80 -21.97
CA GLU A 323 -9.66 36.78 -21.28
C GLU A 323 -9.31 35.40 -20.71
N LEU A 324 -10.31 34.66 -20.23
CA LEU A 324 -10.14 33.29 -19.75
C LEU A 324 -9.74 32.38 -20.92
N GLU A 325 -10.36 32.51 -22.10
CA GLU A 325 -10.03 31.69 -23.27
C GLU A 325 -8.64 32.00 -23.86
N SER A 326 -8.11 33.22 -23.67
CA SER A 326 -6.80 33.61 -24.21
C SER A 326 -5.60 33.30 -23.29
N THR A 327 -5.83 33.18 -21.97
CA THR A 327 -4.72 33.00 -20.98
C THR A 327 -4.80 31.71 -20.17
N SER A 328 -5.92 30.99 -20.19
CA SER A 328 -6.10 29.76 -19.41
C SER A 328 -5.72 28.50 -20.19
N ILE A 329 -5.24 27.49 -19.45
CA ILE A 329 -5.10 26.13 -19.97
C ILE A 329 -6.45 25.44 -19.88
N THR A 330 -6.94 24.89 -20.99
CA THR A 330 -8.20 24.15 -21.03
C THR A 330 -7.95 22.64 -21.02
N LEU A 331 -8.55 21.93 -20.07
CA LEU A 331 -8.49 20.47 -19.96
C LEU A 331 -9.86 19.84 -20.22
N SER A 332 -9.84 18.64 -20.80
CA SER A 332 -11.01 17.76 -20.87
C SER A 332 -10.86 16.65 -19.82
N LEU A 333 -11.83 16.54 -18.92
CA LEU A 333 -11.85 15.61 -17.79
C LEU A 333 -13.07 14.68 -17.86
N PRO A 334 -12.99 13.47 -17.28
CA PRO A 334 -14.15 12.61 -17.12
C PRO A 334 -15.18 13.21 -16.16
N SER A 335 -16.46 13.07 -16.48
CA SER A 335 -17.57 13.50 -15.62
C SER A 335 -17.97 12.41 -14.60
N THR A 336 -18.73 12.79 -13.57
CA THR A 336 -19.42 11.84 -12.67
C THR A 336 -20.45 10.99 -13.39
N GLU A 337 -20.97 11.47 -14.52
CA GLU A 337 -21.96 10.81 -15.37
C GLU A 337 -21.32 9.83 -16.37
N SER A 338 -19.98 9.76 -16.40
CA SER A 338 -19.19 8.85 -17.25
C SER A 338 -19.27 7.38 -16.78
N ASN A 339 -20.46 6.92 -16.39
CA ASN A 339 -20.66 5.55 -15.95
C ASN A 339 -20.60 4.61 -17.17
N PRO A 340 -19.67 3.64 -17.22
CA PRO A 340 -19.55 2.73 -18.36
C PRO A 340 -20.77 1.83 -18.59
N ARG A 341 -21.74 1.79 -17.66
CA ARG A 341 -23.01 1.05 -17.83
C ARG A 341 -24.06 1.76 -18.69
N HIS A 342 -23.89 3.06 -18.96
CA HIS A 342 -24.79 3.84 -19.80
C HIS A 342 -23.98 4.53 -20.92
N GLN A 343 -23.44 3.72 -21.83
CA GLN A 343 -22.90 4.22 -23.09
C GLN A 343 -24.06 4.63 -24.01
N THR A 344 -24.59 5.84 -23.81
CA THR A 344 -25.23 6.59 -24.89
C THR A 344 -24.16 7.46 -25.57
N THR A 345 -24.31 7.68 -26.87
CA THR A 345 -23.34 8.22 -27.83
C THR A 345 -22.85 9.66 -27.60
N THR A 346 -23.17 10.27 -26.47
CA THR A 346 -22.71 11.61 -26.08
C THR A 346 -21.68 11.50 -24.97
N THR A 347 -20.41 11.75 -25.28
CA THR A 347 -19.34 11.90 -24.28
C THR A 347 -19.65 13.09 -23.36
N HIS A 348 -20.20 12.81 -22.20
CA HIS A 348 -20.40 13.76 -21.11
C HIS A 348 -19.04 14.12 -20.50
N SER A 349 -18.39 15.18 -21.01
CA SER A 349 -17.07 15.62 -20.56
C SER A 349 -17.16 16.89 -19.71
N VAL A 350 -16.19 17.04 -18.82
CA VAL A 350 -15.96 18.25 -18.03
C VAL A 350 -14.90 19.08 -18.75
N THR A 351 -15.24 20.30 -19.13
CA THR A 351 -14.27 21.28 -19.64
C THR A 351 -13.79 22.13 -18.47
N LEU A 352 -12.52 22.02 -18.10
CA LEU A 352 -11.91 22.75 -17.00
C LEU A 352 -10.95 23.81 -17.54
N HIS A 353 -11.22 25.08 -17.22
CA HIS A 353 -10.31 26.20 -17.47
C HIS A 353 -9.41 26.43 -16.25
N ILE A 354 -8.11 26.58 -16.47
CA ILE A 354 -7.08 26.74 -15.43
C ILE A 354 -6.36 28.06 -15.65
N PRO A 355 -6.58 29.06 -14.79
CA PRO A 355 -5.87 30.33 -14.87
C PRO A 355 -4.36 30.20 -14.57
N PRO A 356 -3.56 31.24 -14.87
CA PRO A 356 -2.10 31.21 -14.65
C PRO A 356 -1.68 30.97 -13.19
N HIS A 357 -2.44 31.48 -12.23
CA HIS A 357 -2.16 31.27 -10.80
C HIS A 357 -2.30 29.79 -10.42
N GLU A 358 -3.42 29.17 -10.77
CA GLU A 358 -3.70 27.75 -10.52
C GLU A 358 -2.73 26.85 -11.29
N THR A 359 -2.28 27.26 -12.48
CA THR A 359 -1.21 26.57 -13.23
C THR A 359 0.07 26.46 -12.39
N THR A 360 0.45 27.52 -11.68
CA THR A 360 1.62 27.52 -10.79
C THR A 360 1.44 26.56 -9.61
N ILE A 361 0.22 26.50 -9.05
CA ILE A 361 -0.13 25.58 -7.95
C ILE A 361 -0.09 24.13 -8.44
N LEU A 362 -0.63 23.83 -9.62
CA LEU A 362 -0.60 22.48 -10.19
C LEU A 362 0.82 22.01 -10.49
N ASN A 363 1.68 22.88 -11.02
CA ASN A 363 3.12 22.58 -11.17
C ASN A 363 3.78 22.28 -9.83
N THR A 364 3.47 23.07 -8.80
CA THR A 364 3.97 22.86 -7.44
C THR A 364 3.49 21.52 -6.86
N CYS A 365 2.21 21.18 -7.05
CA CYS A 365 1.64 19.89 -6.67
C CYS A 365 2.34 18.71 -7.34
N LEU A 366 2.65 18.81 -8.64
CA LEU A 366 3.37 17.76 -9.37
C LEU A 366 4.79 17.58 -8.86
N ASP A 367 5.46 18.69 -8.50
CA ASP A 367 6.79 18.67 -7.92
C ASP A 367 6.82 18.01 -6.53
N TYR A 368 5.74 18.13 -5.76
CA TYR A 368 5.57 17.53 -4.44
C TYR A 368 4.79 16.21 -4.42
N LEU A 369 4.56 15.57 -5.57
CA LEU A 369 4.06 14.21 -5.57
C LEU A 369 5.00 13.33 -4.73
N PRO A 370 4.48 12.50 -3.82
CA PRO A 370 5.33 11.61 -3.04
C PRO A 370 5.90 10.48 -3.92
N TRP A 371 7.13 10.06 -3.63
CA TRP A 371 7.71 8.86 -4.20
C TRP A 371 7.04 7.58 -3.67
N THR A 372 6.99 6.51 -4.44
CA THR A 372 6.44 5.22 -3.99
C THR A 372 6.90 4.12 -4.91
N SER A 373 6.94 2.89 -4.40
CA SER A 373 7.23 1.69 -5.20
C SER A 373 5.98 1.05 -5.80
N LEU A 374 4.78 1.51 -5.45
CA LEU A 374 3.52 1.02 -6.00
C LEU A 374 2.64 2.16 -6.51
N SER A 375 1.72 1.83 -7.43
CA SER A 375 0.59 2.68 -7.78
C SER A 375 -0.17 3.16 -6.55
N TRP A 376 -0.76 4.36 -6.64
CA TRP A 376 -1.61 4.87 -5.58
C TRP A 376 -3.04 4.32 -5.70
N SER A 377 -3.69 4.06 -4.56
CA SER A 377 -5.15 4.06 -4.45
C SER A 377 -5.57 5.50 -4.19
N ILE A 378 -6.01 6.20 -5.24
CA ILE A 378 -5.94 7.68 -5.29
C ILE A 378 -7.30 8.36 -5.42
N HIS A 379 -7.40 9.57 -4.88
CA HIS A 379 -8.55 10.44 -5.06
C HIS A 379 -8.80 10.78 -6.54
N ARG A 380 -10.03 10.55 -7.01
CA ARG A 380 -10.43 10.67 -8.43
C ARG A 380 -10.05 11.99 -9.07
N GLY A 381 -10.51 13.11 -8.50
CA GLY A 381 -10.30 14.42 -9.12
C GLY A 381 -8.86 14.90 -9.03
N LEU A 382 -8.10 14.48 -8.00
CA LEU A 382 -6.66 14.73 -7.95
C LEU A 382 -5.98 14.05 -9.14
N ARG A 383 -6.26 12.76 -9.33
CA ARG A 383 -5.72 11.97 -10.43
C ARG A 383 -6.08 12.59 -11.77
N ASP A 384 -7.35 12.82 -12.03
CA ASP A 384 -7.82 13.23 -13.35
C ASP A 384 -7.28 14.63 -13.75
N ILE A 385 -7.28 15.60 -12.82
CA ILE A 385 -6.77 16.95 -13.08
C ILE A 385 -5.26 16.91 -13.36
N LEU A 386 -4.47 16.29 -12.47
CA LEU A 386 -3.02 16.25 -12.63
C LEU A 386 -2.61 15.46 -13.88
N LEU A 387 -3.29 14.35 -14.18
CA LEU A 387 -3.04 13.58 -15.39
C LEU A 387 -3.30 14.39 -16.64
N ALA A 388 -4.48 14.99 -16.77
CA ALA A 388 -4.81 15.79 -17.96
C ALA A 388 -3.84 16.97 -18.13
N PHE A 389 -3.47 17.62 -17.02
CA PHE A 389 -2.59 18.78 -17.01
C PHE A 389 -1.15 18.44 -17.45
N ALA A 390 -0.53 17.41 -16.89
CA ALA A 390 0.89 17.11 -17.14
C ALA A 390 1.16 16.13 -18.29
N LYS A 391 0.14 15.44 -18.82
CA LYS A 391 0.29 14.44 -19.88
C LYS A 391 0.98 14.95 -21.16
N PRO A 392 0.71 16.16 -21.68
CA PRO A 392 1.42 16.67 -22.86
C PRO A 392 2.93 16.75 -22.63
N ARG A 393 3.35 17.29 -21.48
CA ARG A 393 4.77 17.39 -21.12
C ARG A 393 5.39 16.02 -20.84
N MET A 394 4.68 15.11 -20.17
CA MET A 394 5.14 13.72 -20.01
C MET A 394 5.38 13.05 -21.37
N ASN A 395 4.43 13.18 -22.31
CA ASN A 395 4.54 12.59 -23.64
C ASN A 395 5.76 13.11 -24.42
N HIS A 396 6.12 14.38 -24.24
CA HIS A 396 7.32 14.96 -24.82
C HIS A 396 8.61 14.24 -24.37
N TYR A 397 8.72 13.90 -23.08
CA TYR A 397 9.92 13.24 -22.52
C TYR A 397 9.83 11.71 -22.47
N ARG A 398 8.68 11.11 -22.81
CA ARG A 398 8.38 9.68 -22.60
C ARG A 398 9.41 8.76 -23.24
N ALA A 399 9.81 9.04 -24.49
CA ALA A 399 10.81 8.25 -25.19
C ALA A 399 12.21 8.36 -24.54
N ARG A 400 12.60 9.57 -24.12
CA ARG A 400 13.87 9.81 -23.41
C ARG A 400 13.91 9.11 -22.06
N LEU A 401 12.81 9.13 -21.31
CA LEU A 401 12.69 8.40 -20.05
C LEU A 401 12.81 6.88 -20.28
N ALA A 402 12.07 6.33 -21.24
CA ALA A 402 12.13 4.90 -21.56
C ALA A 402 13.56 4.46 -21.95
N HIS A 403 14.25 5.28 -22.76
CA HIS A 403 15.65 5.04 -23.10
C HIS A 403 16.57 5.10 -21.87
N THR A 404 16.39 6.12 -21.02
CA THR A 404 17.17 6.28 -19.77
C THR A 404 17.05 5.05 -18.87
N LEU A 405 15.83 4.54 -18.65
CA LEU A 405 15.61 3.35 -17.84
C LEU A 405 16.24 2.10 -18.46
N ARG A 406 16.09 1.91 -19.77
CA ARG A 406 16.71 0.78 -20.49
C ARG A 406 18.23 0.77 -20.34
N THR A 407 18.87 1.92 -20.56
CA THR A 407 20.32 2.08 -20.40
C THR A 407 20.77 1.91 -18.94
N THR A 408 19.93 2.31 -17.98
CA THR A 408 20.23 2.09 -16.55
C THR A 408 20.34 0.61 -16.23
N VAL A 409 19.40 -0.21 -16.71
CA VAL A 409 19.41 -1.66 -16.44
C VAL A 409 20.69 -2.31 -16.99
N SER A 410 21.14 -1.93 -18.19
CA SER A 410 22.36 -2.49 -18.77
C SER A 410 23.63 -2.01 -18.07
N THR A 411 23.68 -0.76 -17.64
CA THR A 411 24.88 -0.14 -17.03
C THR A 411 25.02 -0.40 -15.53
N HIS A 412 23.90 -0.58 -14.82
CA HIS A 412 23.85 -0.72 -13.36
C HIS A 412 23.17 -2.03 -12.92
N ALA A 413 23.27 -3.09 -13.75
CA ALA A 413 22.68 -4.40 -13.48
C ALA A 413 23.05 -4.94 -12.09
N ASP A 414 24.33 -4.82 -11.68
CA ASP A 414 24.80 -5.35 -10.41
C ASP A 414 24.16 -4.64 -9.20
N ARG A 415 23.81 -3.34 -9.31
CA ARG A 415 23.10 -2.62 -8.26
C ARG A 415 21.65 -3.10 -8.11
N LEU A 416 20.97 -3.39 -9.22
CA LEU A 416 19.63 -3.97 -9.20
C LEU A 416 19.66 -5.38 -8.58
N ILE A 417 20.64 -6.20 -8.96
CA ILE A 417 20.82 -7.53 -8.39
C ILE A 417 21.10 -7.45 -6.88
N ALA A 418 21.94 -6.50 -6.45
CA ALA A 418 22.22 -6.27 -5.03
C ALA A 418 20.97 -5.85 -4.23
N ARG A 419 19.99 -5.20 -4.86
CA ARG A 419 18.68 -4.84 -4.27
C ARG A 419 17.69 -6.02 -4.22
N GLY A 420 18.11 -7.22 -4.65
CA GLY A 420 17.33 -8.45 -4.55
C GLY A 420 16.50 -8.79 -5.80
N TRP A 421 16.76 -8.14 -6.95
CA TRP A 421 16.17 -8.56 -8.22
C TRP A 421 16.82 -9.82 -8.76
N ASP A 422 16.04 -10.68 -9.42
CA ASP A 422 16.57 -11.88 -10.06
C ASP A 422 17.60 -11.53 -11.16
N ALA A 423 18.78 -12.16 -11.08
CA ALA A 423 19.89 -11.83 -11.97
C ALA A 423 19.60 -12.15 -13.44
N GLN A 424 18.84 -13.20 -13.71
CA GLN A 424 18.50 -13.56 -15.08
C GLN A 424 17.50 -12.56 -15.67
N PHE A 425 16.49 -12.15 -14.89
CA PHE A 425 15.50 -11.15 -15.26
C PHE A 425 16.12 -9.78 -15.59
N VAL A 426 17.15 -9.38 -14.83
CA VAL A 426 17.91 -8.15 -15.08
C VAL A 426 18.78 -8.30 -16.34
N ARG A 427 19.61 -9.36 -16.41
CA ARG A 427 20.66 -9.50 -17.43
C ARG A 427 20.14 -9.89 -18.81
N ASN A 428 19.00 -10.58 -18.90
CA ASN A 428 18.42 -11.00 -20.18
C ASN A 428 17.65 -9.89 -20.91
N GLY A 429 17.60 -8.67 -20.35
CA GLY A 429 16.90 -7.52 -20.93
C GLY A 429 15.40 -7.45 -20.62
N SER A 430 14.80 -8.49 -20.02
CA SER A 430 13.35 -8.53 -19.74
C SER A 430 12.91 -7.38 -18.83
N MET A 431 13.67 -7.09 -17.77
CA MET A 431 13.40 -5.96 -16.88
C MET A 431 13.44 -4.61 -17.64
N ALA A 432 14.43 -4.43 -18.51
CA ALA A 432 14.60 -3.21 -19.29
C ALA A 432 13.45 -2.99 -20.29
N ASP A 433 13.02 -4.06 -20.97
CA ASP A 433 11.93 -4.00 -21.94
C ASP A 433 10.57 -3.80 -21.28
N LEU A 434 10.32 -4.42 -20.13
CA LEU A 434 9.11 -4.17 -19.34
C LEU A 434 9.06 -2.72 -18.84
N ALA A 435 10.17 -2.18 -18.35
CA ALA A 435 10.24 -0.79 -17.90
C ALA A 435 9.97 0.20 -19.05
N ALA A 436 10.68 0.04 -20.17
CA ALA A 436 10.53 0.88 -21.35
C ALA A 436 9.12 0.76 -21.94
N GLY A 437 8.61 -0.46 -22.09
CA GLY A 437 7.26 -0.73 -22.59
C GLY A 437 6.18 -0.11 -21.71
N ALA A 438 6.30 -0.22 -20.38
CA ALA A 438 5.35 0.39 -19.45
C ALA A 438 5.35 1.92 -19.56
N VAL A 439 6.53 2.56 -19.62
CA VAL A 439 6.63 4.01 -19.80
C VAL A 439 6.03 4.45 -21.14
N LEU A 440 6.33 3.74 -22.23
CA LEU A 440 5.82 4.06 -23.57
C LEU A 440 4.30 3.85 -23.70
N ALA A 441 3.71 2.89 -22.98
CA ALA A 441 2.28 2.61 -23.02
C ALA A 441 1.41 3.78 -22.53
N GLY A 442 1.91 4.64 -21.64
CA GLY A 442 1.21 5.83 -21.14
C GLY A 442 -0.08 5.57 -20.36
N SER A 443 -0.36 4.31 -20.02
CA SER A 443 -1.40 3.87 -19.11
C SER A 443 -1.21 2.40 -18.76
N GLY A 444 -1.74 1.97 -17.62
CA GLY A 444 -1.70 0.58 -17.18
C GLY A 444 -2.24 0.43 -15.77
N ASN A 445 -2.22 -0.80 -15.25
CA ASN A 445 -2.75 -1.14 -13.92
C ASN A 445 -1.91 -2.20 -13.18
N SER A 446 -0.65 -2.41 -13.60
CA SER A 446 0.25 -3.38 -12.99
C SER A 446 1.16 -2.72 -11.95
N GLY A 447 1.00 -3.11 -10.69
CA GLY A 447 1.90 -2.70 -9.61
C GLY A 447 3.35 -3.17 -9.85
N ASP A 448 3.53 -4.28 -10.57
CA ASP A 448 4.83 -4.85 -10.89
C ASP A 448 5.63 -3.94 -11.82
N ALA A 449 4.97 -3.42 -12.86
CA ALA A 449 5.58 -2.45 -13.77
C ALA A 449 5.99 -1.18 -13.02
N VAL A 450 5.18 -0.74 -12.05
CA VAL A 450 5.51 0.41 -11.20
C VAL A 450 6.73 0.14 -10.33
N ARG A 451 6.82 -1.03 -9.69
CA ARG A 451 8.01 -1.43 -8.92
C ARG A 451 9.27 -1.45 -9.76
N ILE A 452 9.20 -2.03 -10.96
CA ILE A 452 10.33 -2.09 -11.89
C ILE A 452 10.81 -0.68 -12.26
N VAL A 453 9.91 0.18 -12.74
CA VAL A 453 10.26 1.53 -13.20
C VAL A 453 10.82 2.39 -12.08
N THR A 454 10.19 2.35 -10.90
CA THR A 454 10.62 3.15 -9.75
C THR A 454 11.98 2.72 -9.23
N ASP A 455 12.24 1.41 -9.09
CA ASP A 455 13.53 0.96 -8.56
C ASP A 455 14.69 1.17 -9.54
N ILE A 456 14.46 1.03 -10.86
CA ILE A 456 15.45 1.42 -11.88
C ILE A 456 15.78 2.91 -11.77
N ALA A 457 14.76 3.76 -11.65
CA ALA A 457 14.98 5.19 -11.53
C ALA A 457 15.72 5.58 -10.24
N ALA A 458 15.45 4.89 -9.13
CA ALA A 458 16.20 5.06 -7.88
C ALA A 458 17.68 4.71 -8.08
N VAL A 459 17.99 3.55 -8.67
CA VAL A 459 19.37 3.15 -8.99
C VAL A 459 20.07 4.14 -9.92
N TRP A 460 19.36 4.65 -10.93
CA TRP A 460 19.90 5.68 -11.84
C TRP A 460 20.27 6.96 -11.08
N CYS A 461 19.43 7.41 -10.13
CA CYS A 461 19.71 8.60 -9.32
C CYS A 461 20.89 8.38 -8.37
N GLU A 462 20.98 7.21 -7.73
CA GLU A 462 22.11 6.81 -6.86
C GLU A 462 23.44 6.72 -7.65
N GLY A 463 23.40 6.39 -8.94
CA GLY A 463 24.56 6.31 -9.83
C GLY A 463 25.31 7.62 -10.02
N ARG A 464 24.61 8.75 -10.01
CA ARG A 464 25.16 10.10 -10.26
C ARG A 464 25.62 10.84 -9.00
N GLY A 465 25.35 10.32 -7.80
CA GLY A 465 25.61 11.00 -6.53
C GLY A 465 27.08 11.12 -6.09
N ASN A 466 28.06 10.67 -6.89
CA ASN A 466 29.48 10.61 -6.51
C ASN A 466 30.36 11.75 -7.06
N GLY A 467 29.82 12.73 -7.81
CA GLY A 467 30.64 13.75 -8.51
C GLY A 467 30.25 15.21 -8.23
N ASP A 468 28.97 15.51 -8.13
CA ASP A 468 28.46 16.81 -7.67
C ASP A 468 27.96 16.62 -6.25
N GLY A 469 28.27 17.54 -5.32
CA GLY A 469 27.93 17.50 -3.90
C GLY A 469 26.43 17.50 -3.57
N LEU A 470 25.70 16.51 -4.10
CA LEU A 470 24.27 16.38 -4.10
C LEU A 470 23.89 15.38 -3.00
N ALA A 471 23.90 15.87 -1.78
CA ALA A 471 23.24 15.19 -0.66
C ALA A 471 21.82 14.80 -1.10
N VAL A 472 21.53 13.50 -1.09
CA VAL A 472 20.22 12.84 -1.16
C VAL A 472 19.13 13.74 -1.75
N ILE A 473 18.91 13.69 -3.07
CA ILE A 473 17.66 14.23 -3.64
C ILE A 473 16.53 13.53 -2.90
N SER A 474 15.76 14.28 -2.11
CA SER A 474 14.50 13.79 -1.58
C SER A 474 13.63 13.44 -2.78
N LEU A 475 13.42 12.15 -3.05
CA LEU A 475 12.61 11.69 -4.19
C LEU A 475 11.18 12.26 -4.15
N ASP A 476 10.75 12.77 -2.99
CA ASP A 476 9.47 13.45 -2.79
C ASP A 476 9.40 14.86 -3.38
N GLU A 477 10.52 15.51 -3.67
CA GLU A 477 10.56 16.90 -4.09
C GLU A 477 11.38 17.10 -5.37
N THR A 478 10.79 17.80 -6.33
CA THR A 478 11.46 18.23 -7.56
C THR A 478 11.20 19.70 -7.84
N MET A 479 11.86 20.23 -8.87
CA MET A 479 11.55 21.55 -9.43
C MET A 479 11.26 21.49 -10.93
N PHE A 480 11.10 20.28 -11.49
CA PHE A 480 10.97 20.05 -12.91
C PHE A 480 9.73 20.74 -13.49
N TRP A 481 8.60 20.65 -12.80
CA TRP A 481 7.32 21.14 -13.33
C TRP A 481 7.23 22.66 -13.31
N ARG A 482 7.86 23.31 -12.31
CA ARG A 482 7.91 24.76 -12.16
C ARG A 482 8.86 25.45 -13.15
N VAL A 483 9.84 24.74 -13.71
CA VAL A 483 10.74 25.29 -14.74
C VAL A 483 9.99 25.39 -16.08
N PRO A 484 10.00 26.58 -16.74
CA PRO A 484 9.37 26.76 -18.04
C PRO A 484 9.87 25.75 -19.07
N HIS A 485 8.95 25.26 -19.91
CA HIS A 485 9.30 24.37 -21.00
C HIS A 485 10.10 25.15 -22.05
N GLN A 486 11.39 24.85 -22.22
CA GLN A 486 12.17 25.37 -23.35
C GLN A 486 11.75 24.64 -24.65
N PRO A 487 11.36 25.34 -25.72
CA PRO A 487 11.08 24.71 -27.01
C PRO A 487 12.32 24.03 -27.60
N VAL A 488 12.10 22.95 -28.36
CA VAL A 488 13.16 22.11 -28.98
C VAL A 488 14.07 22.90 -29.93
N GLU A 489 13.60 24.03 -30.48
CA GLU A 489 14.39 24.81 -31.45
C GLU A 489 15.59 25.54 -30.83
N GLU A 490 15.57 25.84 -29.53
CA GLU A 490 16.71 26.50 -28.86
C GLU A 490 17.79 25.51 -28.42
N VAL A 491 17.40 24.28 -28.05
CA VAL A 491 18.34 23.23 -27.61
C VAL A 491 19.22 22.73 -28.77
N ASN A 492 18.73 22.83 -30.01
CA ASN A 492 19.49 22.42 -31.20
C ASN A 492 20.44 23.52 -31.75
N ARG A 493 20.42 24.74 -31.21
CA ARG A 493 21.23 25.87 -31.70
C ARG A 493 22.52 26.11 -30.93
N GLU A 494 22.59 25.71 -29.67
CA GLU A 494 23.82 25.75 -28.89
C GLU A 494 24.42 24.34 -28.86
N GLY A 495 25.53 24.15 -29.57
CA GLY A 495 26.23 22.89 -29.70
C GLY A 495 26.62 22.29 -28.35
N GLY A 496 25.76 21.40 -27.84
CA GLY A 496 25.94 20.66 -26.60
C GLY A 496 24.95 19.50 -26.58
N ASP A 497 25.32 18.41 -27.26
CA ASP A 497 24.67 17.13 -27.08
C ASP A 497 24.80 16.70 -25.62
N SER A 498 23.74 16.92 -24.85
CA SER A 498 23.42 16.03 -23.75
C SER A 498 21.93 15.74 -23.80
N GLY A 499 21.51 14.86 -24.70
CA GLY A 499 20.18 14.23 -24.75
C GLY A 499 19.76 13.51 -23.45
N GLU A 500 20.53 13.62 -22.37
CA GLU A 500 20.30 13.02 -21.06
C GLU A 500 19.32 13.83 -20.20
N LEU A 501 18.49 13.14 -19.43
CA LEU A 501 17.59 13.78 -18.47
C LEU A 501 18.38 14.17 -17.21
N SER A 502 18.01 15.30 -16.59
CA SER A 502 18.49 15.65 -15.26
C SER A 502 17.84 14.75 -14.19
N SER A 503 18.45 14.64 -13.01
CA SER A 503 17.90 13.76 -11.98
C SER A 503 16.53 14.19 -11.47
N MET A 504 16.33 15.50 -11.35
CA MET A 504 15.02 16.06 -11.04
C MET A 504 13.98 15.72 -12.11
N ALA A 505 14.36 15.73 -13.39
CA ALA A 505 13.45 15.36 -14.48
C ALA A 505 13.09 13.88 -14.43
N VAL A 506 14.06 12.98 -14.22
CA VAL A 506 13.78 11.53 -14.09
C VAL A 506 12.84 11.26 -12.92
N VAL A 507 13.12 11.81 -11.73
CA VAL A 507 12.26 11.64 -10.56
C VAL A 507 10.86 12.18 -10.83
N ALA A 508 10.74 13.41 -11.36
CA ALA A 508 9.45 14.04 -11.64
C ALA A 508 8.61 13.26 -12.65
N LEU A 509 9.22 12.79 -13.74
CA LEU A 509 8.53 12.02 -14.78
C LEU A 509 8.13 10.63 -14.28
N VAL A 510 8.95 9.98 -13.44
CA VAL A 510 8.62 8.69 -12.84
C VAL A 510 7.49 8.83 -11.81
N LYS A 511 7.47 9.89 -11.00
CA LYS A 511 6.33 10.19 -10.11
C LYS A 511 5.03 10.40 -10.91
N PHE A 512 5.10 11.07 -12.05
CA PHE A 512 3.95 11.20 -12.95
C PHE A 512 3.57 9.87 -13.61
N PHE A 513 4.52 9.03 -13.98
CA PHE A 513 4.25 7.66 -14.45
C PHE A 513 3.51 6.85 -13.37
N VAL A 514 3.91 6.92 -12.10
CA VAL A 514 3.17 6.29 -10.99
C VAL A 514 1.73 6.82 -10.95
N LEU A 515 1.53 8.13 -11.09
CA LEU A 515 0.20 8.75 -11.15
C LEU A 515 -0.64 8.20 -12.32
N GLU A 516 -0.05 8.03 -13.51
CA GLU A 516 -0.72 7.45 -14.70
C GLU A 516 -1.22 6.02 -14.43
N TRP A 517 -0.44 5.24 -13.69
CA TRP A 517 -0.70 3.84 -13.35
C TRP A 517 -1.48 3.67 -12.04
N SER A 518 -1.80 4.77 -11.37
CA SER A 518 -2.57 4.76 -10.13
C SER A 518 -4.04 4.45 -10.39
N VAL A 519 -4.64 3.73 -9.45
CA VAL A 519 -6.01 3.23 -9.52
C VAL A 519 -6.94 4.07 -8.66
N ASP A 520 -8.09 4.38 -9.24
CA ASP A 520 -9.19 4.99 -8.52
C ASP A 520 -9.71 4.00 -7.46
N LEU A 521 -9.63 4.41 -6.19
CA LEU A 521 -10.35 3.77 -5.10
C LEU A 521 -11.49 4.72 -4.71
N ASP A 522 -12.72 4.19 -4.67
CA ASP A 522 -13.89 4.94 -4.22
C ASP A 522 -13.73 5.36 -2.76
N TYR A 523 -13.13 6.52 -2.55
CA TYR A 523 -12.83 7.03 -1.22
C TYR A 523 -14.10 7.36 -0.43
N GLN A 524 -15.29 7.38 -1.04
CA GLN A 524 -16.56 7.58 -0.33
C GLN A 524 -17.16 6.29 0.21
N MET A 525 -16.60 5.12 -0.16
CA MET A 525 -17.12 3.82 0.24
C MET A 525 -17.21 3.60 1.76
N TYR A 526 -16.48 4.38 2.56
CA TYR A 526 -16.57 4.30 4.02
C TYR A 526 -17.94 4.74 4.55
N HIS A 527 -18.75 5.45 3.76
CA HIS A 527 -20.14 5.76 4.09
C HIS A 527 -21.05 4.53 4.02
N ASP A 528 -20.66 3.52 3.26
CA ASP A 528 -21.41 2.28 3.08
C ASP A 528 -21.07 1.20 4.11
N LEU A 529 -20.12 1.51 4.99
CA LEU A 529 -19.59 0.56 5.97
C LEU A 529 -19.91 1.04 7.39
N PRO A 530 -20.16 0.10 8.33
CA PRO A 530 -20.32 0.45 9.74
C PRO A 530 -19.02 0.99 10.33
N LEU A 531 -19.11 1.60 11.52
CA LEU A 531 -17.95 2.17 12.22
C LEU A 531 -16.91 1.10 12.58
N GLU A 532 -17.38 -0.08 12.95
CA GLU A 532 -16.58 -1.24 13.35
C GLU A 532 -16.80 -2.41 12.40
N LEU A 533 -15.71 -3.07 12.02
CA LEU A 533 -15.70 -4.24 11.15
C LEU A 533 -14.86 -5.36 11.77
N TYR A 534 -15.24 -6.60 11.48
CA TYR A 534 -14.63 -7.81 12.01
C TYR A 534 -13.63 -8.33 10.98
N LEU A 535 -12.34 -8.10 11.21
CA LEU A 535 -11.28 -8.63 10.35
C LEU A 535 -10.96 -10.06 10.81
N GLY A 536 -11.35 -11.07 10.02
CA GLY A 536 -11.43 -12.49 10.42
C GLY A 536 -10.79 -13.49 9.48
#